data_AF-A0A7S1V4S0-F1
#
_entry.id   AF-A0A7S1V4S0-F1
#
_cell.length_a   1.000
_cell.length_b   1.000
_cell.length_c   1.000
_cell.angle_alpha   90.00
_cell.angle_beta   90.00
_cell.angle_gamma   90.00
#
_symmetry.space_group_name_H-M   'P 1'
#
loop_
_entity.id
_entity.type
_entity.pdbx_description
1 polymer ?
#
loop_
_entity_poly.entity_id
_entity_poly.type
_entity_poly.pdbx_seq_one_letter_code
_entity_poly.pdbx_strand_id
1 'polypeptide(L)'
;TNIGRSILEVVGVDKKDETDLLLLAVEQLNVGTSPSTESVVEHVRLNRSAARLAVKKRAFCCASWYLEVAQGYVAQAGNAPLWKKDYELLMDLHQLAVWVAYSRNKESAAKKLSAECFAHARSTLDKVDIRLREIEYQSVSGKSSEGLEKALHVLEELDEKLPRKPGKGLLDSVQSKKVKKMSDGALLGLSPMSDPDKLACMKVLSWIVALA
;
A
#
# COMPACT_ATOMS: atom_id res chain seq x y z
N THR A 1 4.49 34.80 6.88
CA THR A 1 4.34 34.16 5.56
C THR A 1 4.75 32.71 5.69
N ASN A 2 3.87 31.76 5.36
CA ASN A 2 4.17 30.34 5.50
C ASN A 2 4.96 29.87 4.27
N ILE A 3 6.28 29.77 4.40
CA ILE A 3 7.21 29.40 3.31
C ILE A 3 6.79 28.09 2.64
N GLY A 4 6.32 27.11 3.41
CA GLY A 4 5.83 25.84 2.87
C GLY A 4 4.66 26.04 1.90
N ARG A 5 3.71 26.93 2.22
CA ARG A 5 2.58 27.24 1.33
C ARG A 5 3.03 27.93 0.04
N SER A 6 3.94 28.91 0.14
CA SER A 6 4.47 29.59 -1.05
C SER A 6 5.17 28.61 -1.99
N ILE A 7 5.83 27.58 -1.45
CA ILE A 7 6.43 26.51 -2.28
C ILE A 7 5.34 25.66 -2.95
N LEU A 8 4.27 25.28 -2.22
CA LEU A 8 3.16 24.49 -2.79
C LEU A 8 2.45 25.21 -3.95
N GLU A 9 2.28 26.53 -3.87
CA GLU A 9 1.66 27.34 -4.92
C GLU A 9 2.49 27.32 -6.22
N VAL A 10 3.82 27.24 -6.11
CA VAL A 10 4.74 27.22 -7.27
C VAL A 10 4.85 25.84 -7.91
N VAL A 11 4.79 24.77 -7.11
CA VAL A 11 4.96 23.38 -7.61
C VAL A 11 3.78 22.93 -8.48
N GLY A 12 2.60 23.52 -8.31
CA GLY A 12 1.36 23.14 -8.98
C GLY A 12 0.78 21.84 -8.40
N VAL A 13 -0.54 21.82 -8.16
CA VAL A 13 -1.22 20.74 -7.43
C VAL A 13 -1.06 19.36 -8.11
N ASP A 14 -0.89 19.33 -9.43
CA ASP A 14 -0.82 18.10 -10.22
C ASP A 14 0.57 17.43 -10.28
N LYS A 15 1.65 18.13 -9.89
CA LYS A 15 3.02 17.58 -9.88
C LYS A 15 3.54 17.25 -8.48
N LYS A 16 2.68 17.32 -7.47
CA LYS A 16 3.05 17.11 -6.05
C LYS A 16 3.79 15.79 -5.83
N ASP A 17 3.37 14.69 -6.48
CA ASP A 17 3.84 13.34 -6.16
C ASP A 17 5.30 13.00 -6.54
N GLU A 18 6.05 13.90 -7.19
CA GLU A 18 7.39 13.58 -7.75
C GLU A 18 8.45 14.67 -7.63
N THR A 19 8.28 15.66 -6.74
CA THR A 19 9.25 16.76 -6.60
C THR A 19 9.85 16.84 -5.19
N ASP A 20 11.17 17.06 -5.10
CA ASP A 20 11.84 17.29 -3.80
C ASP A 20 11.31 18.55 -3.08
N LEU A 21 10.73 19.49 -3.85
CA LEU A 21 10.04 20.66 -3.32
C LEU A 21 8.78 20.30 -2.52
N LEU A 22 8.08 19.20 -2.85
CA LEU A 22 6.97 18.73 -2.01
C LEU A 22 7.46 18.37 -0.62
N LEU A 23 8.57 17.60 -0.51
CA LEU A 23 9.11 17.19 0.78
C LEU A 23 9.48 18.41 1.63
N LEU A 24 10.20 19.36 1.03
CA LEU A 24 10.58 20.60 1.71
C LEU A 24 9.34 21.40 2.16
N ALA A 25 8.33 21.53 1.30
CA ALA A 25 7.12 22.26 1.65
C ALA A 25 6.37 21.61 2.82
N VAL A 26 6.16 20.29 2.77
CA VAL A 26 5.46 19.55 3.82
C VAL A 26 6.26 19.55 5.13
N GLU A 27 7.58 19.42 5.07
CA GLU A 27 8.44 19.55 6.24
C GLU A 27 8.30 20.92 6.91
N GLN A 28 8.32 22.01 6.12
CA GLN A 28 8.10 23.36 6.64
C GLN A 28 6.69 23.53 7.25
N LEU A 29 5.66 22.91 6.66
CA LEU A 29 4.31 22.93 7.21
C LEU A 29 4.20 22.15 8.52
N ASN A 30 4.87 21.00 8.63
CA ASN A 30 4.86 20.15 9.82
C ASN A 30 5.65 20.76 10.99
N VAL A 31 6.75 21.46 10.71
CA VAL A 31 7.60 22.11 11.73
C VAL A 31 7.12 23.51 12.09
N GLY A 32 6.39 24.17 11.18
CA GLY A 32 5.88 25.52 11.38
C GLY A 32 4.87 25.63 12.53
N THR A 33 5.11 26.57 13.45
CA THR A 33 4.25 26.87 14.61
C THR A 33 3.05 27.78 14.30
N SER A 34 2.85 28.15 13.04
CA SER A 34 1.77 29.08 12.66
C SER A 34 0.42 28.34 12.65
N PRO A 35 -0.66 28.93 13.20
CA PRO A 35 -1.99 28.32 13.15
C PRO A 35 -2.36 28.04 11.69
N SER A 36 -2.36 26.75 11.34
CA SER A 36 -2.68 26.30 10.01
C SER A 36 -4.13 26.65 9.68
N THR A 37 -4.33 27.42 8.61
CA THR A 37 -5.64 27.63 7.99
C THR A 37 -6.17 26.41 7.23
N GLU A 38 -5.35 25.36 7.09
CA GLU A 38 -5.69 24.16 6.32
C GLU A 38 -6.56 23.20 7.12
N SER A 39 -7.46 22.53 6.40
CA SER A 39 -8.24 21.45 6.99
C SER A 39 -7.34 20.28 7.34
N VAL A 40 -7.71 19.53 8.38
CA VAL A 40 -7.03 18.28 8.77
C VAL A 40 -6.85 17.34 7.58
N VAL A 41 -7.85 17.24 6.71
CA VAL A 41 -7.81 16.37 5.53
C VAL A 41 -6.68 16.78 4.56
N GLU A 42 -6.41 18.07 4.40
CA GLU A 42 -5.32 18.54 3.53
C GLU A 42 -3.97 18.18 4.12
N HIS A 43 -3.78 18.35 5.43
CA HIS A 43 -2.56 17.90 6.11
C HIS A 43 -2.30 16.42 5.93
N VAL A 44 -3.34 15.59 6.06
CA VAL A 44 -3.25 14.15 5.83
C VAL A 44 -2.87 13.85 4.37
N ARG A 45 -3.48 14.52 3.39
CA ARG A 45 -3.18 14.34 1.96
C ARG A 45 -1.74 14.72 1.63
N LEU A 46 -1.26 15.86 2.14
CA LEU A 46 0.09 16.35 1.90
C LEU A 46 1.14 15.42 2.51
N ASN A 47 0.96 15.04 3.78
CA ASN A 47 1.87 14.12 4.47
C ASN A 47 1.89 12.72 3.84
N ARG A 48 0.74 12.19 3.44
CA ARG A 48 0.67 10.92 2.70
C ARG A 48 1.43 10.99 1.38
N SER A 49 1.28 12.09 0.63
CA SER A 49 1.96 12.26 -0.66
C SER A 49 3.48 12.38 -0.48
N ALA A 50 3.92 13.12 0.54
CA ALA A 50 5.33 13.19 0.94
C ALA A 50 5.88 11.81 1.36
N ALA A 51 5.09 11.03 2.12
CA ALA A 51 5.46 9.67 2.49
C ALA A 51 5.61 8.76 1.26
N ARG A 52 4.69 8.81 0.29
CA ARG A 52 4.78 8.03 -0.96
C ARG A 52 6.05 8.38 -1.74
N LEU A 53 6.35 9.67 -1.86
CA LEU A 53 7.57 10.13 -2.52
C LEU A 53 8.84 9.68 -1.78
N ALA A 54 8.85 9.76 -0.44
CA ALA A 54 9.94 9.26 0.38
C ALA A 54 10.15 7.74 0.18
N VAL A 55 9.07 6.95 0.10
CA VAL A 55 9.16 5.52 -0.22
C VAL A 55 9.68 5.27 -1.63
N LYS A 56 9.24 6.02 -2.65
CA LYS A 56 9.82 5.94 -4.01
C LYS A 56 11.34 6.18 -3.99
N LYS A 57 11.81 7.07 -3.12
CA LYS A 57 13.23 7.39 -2.89
C LYS A 57 13.94 6.44 -1.91
N ARG A 58 13.26 5.38 -1.44
CA ARG A 58 13.73 4.41 -0.43
C ARG A 58 14.07 5.03 0.94
N ALA A 59 13.56 6.22 1.24
CA ALA A 59 13.77 6.94 2.50
C ALA A 59 12.70 6.54 3.54
N PHE A 60 12.68 5.28 3.97
CA PHE A 60 11.63 4.73 4.86
C PHE A 60 11.56 5.41 6.23
N CYS A 61 12.69 5.89 6.79
CA CYS A 61 12.68 6.66 8.02
C CYS A 61 11.92 7.99 7.87
N CYS A 62 12.16 8.71 6.78
CA CYS A 62 11.44 9.95 6.46
C CYS A 62 9.96 9.68 6.19
N ALA A 63 9.65 8.61 5.42
CA ALA A 63 8.28 8.22 5.15
C ALA A 63 7.49 7.96 6.45
N SER A 64 8.11 7.27 7.42
CA SER A 64 7.48 7.01 8.73
C SER A 64 7.13 8.30 9.46
N TRP A 65 8.02 9.29 9.44
CA TRP A 65 7.76 10.56 10.11
C TRP A 65 6.55 11.30 9.51
N TYR A 66 6.46 11.39 8.18
CA TYR A 66 5.29 11.99 7.53
C TYR A 66 4.00 11.24 7.86
N LEU A 67 4.05 9.91 7.88
CA LEU A 67 2.90 9.07 8.23
C LEU A 67 2.46 9.27 9.70
N GLU A 68 3.41 9.35 10.63
CA GLU A 68 3.15 9.61 12.05
C GLU A 68 2.49 10.98 12.26
N VAL A 69 2.95 12.01 11.53
CA VAL A 69 2.33 13.34 11.54
C VAL A 69 0.90 13.28 10.98
N ALA A 70 0.68 12.63 9.84
CA ALA A 70 -0.66 12.45 9.26
C ALA A 70 -1.60 11.73 10.23
N GLN A 71 -1.13 10.67 10.90
CA GLN A 71 -1.90 9.93 11.91
C GLN A 71 -2.24 10.79 13.12
N GLY A 72 -1.34 11.69 13.53
CA GLY A 72 -1.61 12.70 14.56
C GLY A 72 -2.80 13.60 14.18
N TYR A 73 -2.85 14.07 12.93
CA TYR A 73 -3.97 14.86 12.42
C TYR A 73 -5.29 14.05 12.38
N VAL A 74 -5.25 12.80 11.93
CA VAL A 74 -6.43 11.91 11.94
C VAL A 74 -6.96 11.71 13.36
N ALA A 75 -6.08 11.49 14.33
CA ALA A 75 -6.45 11.32 15.73
C ALA A 75 -7.12 12.59 16.30
N GLN A 76 -6.59 13.78 15.98
CA GLN A 76 -7.15 15.07 16.43
C GLN A 76 -8.57 15.33 15.91
N ALA A 77 -8.87 14.93 14.66
CA ALA A 77 -10.18 15.16 14.06
C ALA A 77 -11.24 14.10 14.41
N GLY A 78 -10.86 13.05 15.13
CA GLY A 78 -11.71 11.91 15.44
C GLY A 78 -11.72 10.89 14.30
N ASN A 79 -11.29 9.67 14.63
CA ASN A 79 -10.99 8.64 13.64
C ASN A 79 -12.23 8.16 12.85
N ALA A 80 -13.34 7.88 13.56
CA ALA A 80 -14.55 7.30 12.94
C ALA A 80 -15.25 8.23 11.91
N PRO A 81 -15.44 9.55 12.16
CA PRO A 81 -15.96 10.48 11.17
C PRO A 81 -15.11 10.55 9.88
N LEU A 82 -13.78 10.49 10.01
CA LEU A 82 -12.87 10.58 8.87
C LEU A 82 -12.90 9.31 8.02
N TRP A 83 -12.88 8.11 8.63
CA TRP A 83 -13.03 6.86 7.88
C TRP A 83 -14.34 6.78 7.07
N LYS A 84 -15.41 7.42 7.55
CA LYS A 84 -16.68 7.49 6.82
C LYS A 84 -16.58 8.44 5.63
N LYS A 85 -16.00 9.63 5.82
CA LYS A 85 -15.96 10.72 4.84
C LYS A 85 -14.86 10.58 3.78
N ASP A 86 -13.67 10.17 4.20
CA ASP A 86 -12.43 10.15 3.40
C ASP A 86 -11.80 8.74 3.43
N TYR A 87 -12.62 7.72 3.19
CA TYR A 87 -12.22 6.30 3.24
C TYR A 87 -10.97 5.97 2.43
N GLU A 88 -10.95 6.34 1.14
CA GLU A 88 -9.84 5.99 0.24
C GLU A 88 -8.53 6.62 0.70
N LEU A 89 -8.59 7.85 1.21
CA LEU A 89 -7.43 8.54 1.76
C LEU A 89 -6.88 7.82 2.99
N LEU A 90 -7.76 7.43 3.92
CA LEU A 90 -7.34 6.76 5.15
C LEU A 90 -6.89 5.32 4.91
N MET A 91 -7.52 4.59 3.99
CA MET A 91 -7.09 3.25 3.61
C MET A 91 -5.69 3.28 3.00
N ASP A 92 -5.46 4.17 2.02
CA ASP A 92 -4.13 4.34 1.40
C ASP A 92 -3.07 4.79 2.41
N LEU A 93 -3.40 5.72 3.31
CA LEU A 93 -2.51 6.16 4.38
C LEU A 93 -2.10 4.99 5.29
N HIS A 94 -3.06 4.22 5.79
CA HIS A 94 -2.76 3.14 6.72
C HIS A 94 -2.08 1.95 6.03
N GLN A 95 -2.44 1.60 4.80
CA GLN A 95 -1.74 0.59 4.00
C GLN A 95 -0.28 0.98 3.77
N LEU A 96 -0.01 2.26 3.45
CA LEU A 96 1.34 2.78 3.32
C LEU A 96 2.10 2.72 4.66
N ALA A 97 1.43 3.05 5.76
CA ALA A 97 2.01 2.96 7.10
C ALA A 97 2.36 1.53 7.53
N VAL A 98 1.49 0.55 7.23
CA VAL A 98 1.78 -0.88 7.42
C VAL A 98 3.05 -1.27 6.67
N TRP A 99 3.14 -0.91 5.39
CA TRP A 99 4.29 -1.25 4.55
C TRP A 99 5.59 -0.62 5.06
N VAL A 100 5.57 0.67 5.41
CA VAL A 100 6.73 1.37 5.98
C VAL A 100 7.13 0.78 7.32
N ALA A 101 6.18 0.45 8.20
CA ALA A 101 6.45 -0.17 9.49
C ALA A 101 7.14 -1.52 9.34
N TYR A 102 6.66 -2.39 8.44
CA TYR A 102 7.34 -3.66 8.14
C TYR A 102 8.73 -3.46 7.56
N SER A 103 8.89 -2.50 6.65
CA SER A 103 10.20 -2.16 6.04
C SER A 103 11.19 -1.60 7.06
N ARG A 104 10.71 -1.07 8.18
CA ARG A 104 11.52 -0.59 9.32
C ARG A 104 11.67 -1.63 10.44
N ASN A 105 11.26 -2.88 10.22
CA ASN A 105 11.22 -3.94 11.23
C ASN A 105 10.44 -3.55 12.50
N LYS A 106 9.36 -2.78 12.36
CA LYS A 106 8.45 -2.37 13.44
C LYS A 106 7.19 -3.24 13.44
N GLU A 107 7.35 -4.55 13.60
CA GLU A 107 6.27 -5.53 13.48
C GLU A 107 5.06 -5.24 14.38
N SER A 108 5.28 -4.86 15.65
CA SER A 108 4.18 -4.55 16.57
C SER A 108 3.33 -3.37 16.10
N ALA A 109 3.97 -2.33 15.54
CA ALA A 109 3.27 -1.19 14.98
C ALA A 109 2.52 -1.57 13.70
N ALA A 110 3.19 -2.32 12.81
CA ALA A 110 2.57 -2.81 11.57
C ALA A 110 1.32 -3.64 11.85
N LYS A 111 1.37 -4.57 12.82
CA LYS A 111 0.20 -5.38 13.23
C LYS A 111 -0.97 -4.56 13.76
N LYS A 112 -0.71 -3.50 14.53
CA LYS A 112 -1.77 -2.60 15.01
C LYS A 112 -2.43 -1.85 13.85
N LEU A 113 -1.61 -1.34 12.93
CA LEU A 113 -2.09 -0.66 11.72
C LEU A 113 -2.87 -1.61 10.80
N SER A 114 -2.38 -2.85 10.62
CA SER A 114 -3.10 -3.89 9.87
C SER A 114 -4.48 -4.16 10.47
N ALA A 115 -4.58 -4.29 11.80
CA ALA A 115 -5.84 -4.52 12.48
C ALA A 115 -6.85 -3.38 12.25
N GLU A 116 -6.38 -2.13 12.25
CA GLU A 116 -7.20 -0.96 11.93
C GLU A 116 -7.68 -0.99 10.48
N CYS A 117 -6.80 -1.28 9.52
CA CYS A 117 -7.21 -1.44 8.12
C CYS A 117 -8.23 -2.57 7.96
N PHE A 118 -8.04 -3.72 8.62
CA PHE A 118 -8.98 -4.84 8.53
C PHE A 118 -10.36 -4.50 9.11
N ALA A 119 -10.41 -3.70 10.18
CA ALA A 119 -11.65 -3.25 10.79
C ALA A 119 -12.45 -2.31 9.87
N HIS A 120 -11.77 -1.55 9.01
CA HIS A 120 -12.40 -0.57 8.12
C HIS A 120 -12.49 -1.04 6.65
N ALA A 121 -11.86 -2.14 6.27
CA ALA A 121 -11.82 -2.66 4.91
C ALA A 121 -13.22 -2.87 4.31
N ARG A 122 -13.47 -2.24 3.16
CA ARG A 122 -14.72 -2.33 2.39
C ARG A 122 -14.67 -3.37 1.29
N SER A 123 -13.49 -3.85 0.91
CA SER A 123 -13.30 -4.86 -0.14
C SER A 123 -12.33 -5.96 0.27
N THR A 124 -12.39 -7.09 -0.44
CA THR A 124 -11.41 -8.17 -0.31
C THR A 124 -10.02 -7.70 -0.72
N LEU A 125 -9.92 -6.88 -1.76
CA LEU A 125 -8.67 -6.32 -2.25
C LEU A 125 -7.94 -5.50 -1.18
N ASP A 126 -8.67 -4.70 -0.40
CA ASP A 126 -8.09 -3.94 0.73
C ASP A 126 -7.40 -4.87 1.74
N LYS A 127 -8.03 -6.02 2.03
CA LYS A 127 -7.50 -7.03 2.96
C LYS A 127 -6.29 -7.75 2.37
N VAL A 128 -6.34 -8.08 1.09
CA VAL A 128 -5.25 -8.79 0.41
C VAL A 128 -3.99 -7.93 0.36
N ASP A 129 -4.09 -6.64 0.08
CA ASP A 129 -2.93 -5.74 0.06
C ASP A 129 -2.23 -5.68 1.42
N ILE A 130 -2.97 -5.69 2.53
CA ILE A 130 -2.39 -5.75 3.89
C ILE A 130 -1.72 -7.09 4.12
N ARG A 131 -2.42 -8.21 3.85
CA ARG A 131 -1.90 -9.57 4.06
C ARG A 131 -0.62 -9.82 3.26
N LEU A 132 -0.52 -9.28 2.04
CA LEU A 132 0.68 -9.36 1.22
C LEU A 132 1.89 -8.73 1.92
N ARG A 133 1.72 -7.59 2.62
CA ARG A 133 2.82 -6.98 3.38
C ARG A 133 3.27 -7.85 4.56
N GLU A 134 2.34 -8.51 5.22
CA GLU A 134 2.68 -9.46 6.30
C GLU A 134 3.45 -10.67 5.78
N ILE A 135 3.01 -11.20 4.63
CA ILE A 135 3.61 -12.33 3.93
C ILE A 135 5.03 -12.00 3.44
N GLU A 136 5.21 -10.83 2.81
CA GLU A 136 6.52 -10.30 2.40
C GLU A 136 7.47 -10.19 3.59
N TYR A 137 7.01 -9.58 4.68
CA TYR A 137 7.79 -9.40 5.90
C TYR A 137 8.22 -10.74 6.50
N GLN A 138 7.32 -11.72 6.62
CA GLN A 138 7.66 -13.05 7.14
C GLN A 138 8.73 -13.73 6.28
N SER A 139 8.66 -13.56 4.96
CA SER A 139 9.58 -14.23 4.05
C SER A 139 11.00 -13.69 4.11
N VAL A 140 11.16 -12.38 4.33
CA VAL A 140 12.49 -11.79 4.58
C VAL A 140 12.96 -11.97 6.02
N SER A 141 12.06 -12.32 6.96
CA SER A 141 12.36 -12.53 8.38
C SER A 141 12.74 -13.98 8.73
N GLY A 142 13.12 -14.80 7.74
CA GLY A 142 13.49 -16.21 7.94
C GLY A 142 12.29 -17.15 8.17
N LYS A 143 11.06 -16.68 7.91
CA LYS A 143 9.80 -17.44 8.06
C LYS A 143 9.12 -17.66 6.71
N SER A 144 9.90 -17.91 5.66
CA SER A 144 9.41 -18.06 4.28
C SER A 144 8.35 -19.15 4.13
N SER A 145 8.48 -20.27 4.85
CA SER A 145 7.45 -21.33 4.86
C SER A 145 6.10 -20.83 5.40
N GLU A 146 6.10 -20.04 6.48
CA GLU A 146 4.87 -19.44 7.02
C GLU A 146 4.26 -18.41 6.05
N GLY A 147 5.12 -17.63 5.38
CA GLY A 147 4.69 -16.67 4.36
C GLY A 147 4.00 -17.37 3.18
N LEU A 148 4.58 -18.47 2.70
CA LEU A 148 4.00 -19.29 1.64
C LEU A 148 2.67 -19.93 2.05
N GLU A 149 2.58 -20.51 3.25
CA GLU A 149 1.32 -21.08 3.75
C GLU A 149 0.21 -20.04 3.84
N LYS A 150 0.52 -18.83 4.33
CA LYS A 150 -0.44 -17.73 4.35
C LYS A 150 -0.85 -17.28 2.95
N ALA A 151 0.09 -17.18 2.01
CA ALA A 151 -0.23 -16.81 0.63
C ALA A 151 -1.18 -17.83 -0.03
N LEU A 152 -0.96 -19.12 0.19
CA LEU A 152 -1.84 -20.17 -0.27
C LEU A 152 -3.24 -20.08 0.38
N HIS A 153 -3.31 -19.82 1.68
CA HIS A 153 -4.58 -19.62 2.38
C HIS A 153 -5.37 -18.41 1.83
N VAL A 154 -4.68 -17.32 1.49
CA VAL A 154 -5.32 -16.15 0.87
C VAL A 154 -5.90 -16.50 -0.49
N LEU A 155 -5.20 -17.30 -1.31
CA LEU A 155 -5.75 -17.78 -2.59
C LEU A 155 -6.97 -18.67 -2.39
N GLU A 156 -6.94 -19.57 -1.39
CA GLU A 156 -8.09 -20.42 -1.06
C GLU A 156 -9.32 -19.60 -0.65
N GLU A 157 -9.14 -18.52 0.12
CA GLU A 157 -10.22 -17.58 0.46
C GLU A 157 -10.78 -16.83 -0.76
N LEU A 158 -10.00 -16.70 -1.83
CA LEU A 158 -10.39 -16.10 -3.11
C LEU A 158 -10.90 -17.13 -4.13
N ASP A 159 -11.20 -18.35 -3.67
CA ASP A 159 -11.65 -19.50 -4.48
C ASP A 159 -10.64 -19.95 -5.55
N GLU A 160 -9.35 -19.66 -5.35
CA GLU A 160 -8.25 -20.13 -6.19
C GLU A 160 -7.39 -21.16 -5.45
N LYS A 161 -7.36 -22.40 -5.95
CA LYS A 161 -6.63 -23.49 -5.28
C LYS A 161 -5.33 -23.79 -6.00
N LEU A 162 -4.21 -23.61 -5.29
CA LEU A 162 -2.91 -24.08 -5.72
C LEU A 162 -2.45 -25.33 -4.95
N PRO A 163 -1.56 -26.14 -5.52
CA PRO A 163 -0.90 -27.21 -4.77
C PRO A 163 -0.15 -26.64 -3.57
N ARG A 164 -0.22 -27.32 -2.41
CA ARG A 164 0.47 -26.90 -1.17
C ARG A 164 1.99 -26.76 -1.29
N LYS A 165 2.59 -27.46 -2.26
CA LYS A 165 4.01 -27.33 -2.61
C LYS A 165 4.09 -26.90 -4.08
N PRO A 166 4.01 -25.60 -4.36
CA PRO A 166 4.27 -25.10 -5.71
C PRO A 166 5.71 -25.44 -6.08
N GLY A 167 5.90 -26.43 -6.96
CA GLY A 167 7.22 -26.79 -7.50
C GLY A 167 7.56 -25.95 -8.73
N LYS A 168 8.75 -26.19 -9.31
CA LYS A 168 9.24 -25.50 -10.53
C LYS A 168 8.30 -25.54 -11.75
N GLY A 169 7.25 -26.37 -11.74
CA GLY A 169 6.21 -26.45 -12.76
C GLY A 169 4.91 -25.71 -12.42
N LEU A 170 4.89 -24.83 -11.41
CA LEU A 170 3.67 -24.08 -11.05
C LEU A 170 3.13 -23.25 -12.22
N LEU A 171 4.00 -22.59 -12.97
CA LEU A 171 3.58 -21.81 -14.14
C LEU A 171 2.94 -22.72 -15.21
N ASP A 172 3.44 -23.95 -15.34
CA ASP A 172 2.88 -24.94 -16.26
C ASP A 172 1.51 -25.47 -15.84
N SER A 173 1.24 -25.53 -14.54
CA SER A 173 -0.06 -25.94 -13.99
C SER A 173 -1.08 -24.80 -13.95
N VAL A 174 -0.63 -23.55 -13.82
CA VAL A 174 -1.50 -22.35 -13.76
C VAL A 174 -1.88 -21.83 -15.15
N GLN A 175 -1.03 -22.02 -16.17
CA GLN A 175 -1.41 -21.65 -17.54
C GLN A 175 -2.49 -22.57 -18.10
N SER A 176 -3.64 -21.99 -18.43
CA SER A 176 -4.71 -22.74 -19.10
C SER A 176 -4.25 -23.28 -20.45
N LYS A 177 -4.71 -24.50 -20.80
CA LYS A 177 -4.47 -25.11 -22.13
C LYS A 177 -4.98 -24.23 -23.29
N LYS A 178 -5.90 -23.30 -23.01
CA LYS A 178 -6.39 -22.32 -23.99
C LYS A 178 -5.34 -21.25 -24.26
N VAL A 179 -4.74 -20.67 -23.21
CA VAL A 179 -3.68 -19.65 -23.33
C VAL A 179 -2.48 -20.20 -24.09
N LYS A 180 -2.06 -21.45 -23.80
CA LYS A 180 -0.97 -22.13 -24.52
C LYS A 180 -1.22 -22.32 -26.03
N LYS A 181 -2.45 -22.16 -26.50
CA LYS A 181 -2.85 -22.32 -27.91
C LYS A 181 -3.18 -21.01 -28.62
N MET A 182 -3.16 -19.87 -27.91
CA MET A 182 -3.42 -18.57 -28.50
C MET A 182 -2.18 -18.09 -29.28
N SER A 183 -2.40 -17.40 -30.39
CA SER A 183 -1.32 -16.71 -31.10
C SER A 183 -0.91 -15.44 -30.36
N ASP A 184 0.29 -14.94 -30.62
CA ASP A 184 0.82 -13.71 -30.02
C ASP A 184 -0.14 -12.52 -30.22
N GLY A 185 -0.70 -12.37 -31.42
CA GLY A 185 -1.70 -11.32 -31.71
C GLY A 185 -2.99 -11.46 -30.89
N ALA A 186 -3.43 -12.67 -30.62
CA ALA A 186 -4.60 -12.92 -29.78
C ALA A 186 -4.32 -12.67 -28.30
N LEU A 187 -3.09 -12.93 -27.84
CA LEU A 187 -2.65 -12.60 -26.47
C LEU A 187 -2.56 -11.09 -26.27
N LEU A 188 -2.00 -10.36 -27.24
CA LEU A 188 -1.92 -8.89 -27.20
C LEU A 188 -3.30 -8.21 -27.28
N GLY A 189 -4.29 -8.89 -27.87
CA GLY A 189 -5.67 -8.40 -27.98
C GLY A 189 -6.56 -8.67 -26.75
N LEU A 190 -6.04 -9.30 -25.69
CA LEU A 190 -6.82 -9.57 -24.49
C LEU A 190 -7.16 -8.27 -23.74
N SER A 191 -8.41 -8.17 -23.28
CA SER A 191 -8.83 -7.04 -22.44
C SER A 191 -8.14 -7.07 -21.08
N PRO A 192 -7.81 -5.90 -20.49
CA PRO A 192 -7.26 -5.82 -19.15
C PRO A 192 -8.18 -6.47 -18.10
N MET A 193 -7.57 -7.17 -17.14
CA MET A 193 -8.30 -7.77 -16.02
C MET A 193 -8.93 -6.66 -15.16
N SER A 194 -10.25 -6.74 -14.98
CA SER A 194 -11.04 -5.71 -14.26
C SER A 194 -11.69 -6.24 -12.98
N ASP A 195 -11.70 -7.56 -12.78
CA ASP A 195 -12.28 -8.20 -11.60
C ASP A 195 -11.34 -8.01 -10.37
N PRO A 196 -11.81 -7.37 -9.28
CA PRO A 196 -10.97 -7.08 -8.11
C PRO A 196 -10.43 -8.31 -7.39
N ASP A 197 -11.20 -9.41 -7.33
CA ASP A 197 -10.79 -10.63 -6.66
C ASP A 197 -9.74 -11.36 -7.52
N LYS A 198 -9.89 -11.36 -8.84
CA LYS A 198 -8.85 -11.88 -9.75
C LYS A 198 -7.59 -11.03 -9.73
N LEU A 199 -7.69 -9.70 -9.64
CA LEU A 199 -6.54 -8.82 -9.45
C LEU A 199 -5.82 -9.12 -8.13
N ALA A 200 -6.58 -9.37 -7.05
CA ALA A 200 -6.04 -9.78 -5.77
C ALA A 200 -5.30 -11.13 -5.86
N CYS A 201 -5.89 -12.13 -6.53
CA CYS A 201 -5.23 -13.41 -6.81
C CYS A 201 -3.92 -13.23 -7.57
N MET A 202 -3.93 -12.43 -8.63
CA MET A 202 -2.73 -12.18 -9.44
C MET A 202 -1.59 -11.55 -8.63
N LYS A 203 -1.90 -10.63 -7.69
CA LYS A 203 -0.90 -10.06 -6.78
C LYS A 203 -0.27 -11.17 -5.92
N VAL A 204 -1.08 -12.03 -5.30
CA VAL A 204 -0.58 -13.14 -4.45
C VAL A 204 0.22 -14.16 -5.27
N LEU A 205 -0.27 -14.52 -6.46
CA LEU A 205 0.43 -15.43 -7.38
C LEU A 205 1.80 -14.89 -7.79
N SER A 206 1.89 -13.61 -8.14
CA SER A 206 3.15 -12.98 -8.53
C SER A 206 4.20 -13.08 -7.43
N TRP A 207 3.75 -12.96 -6.18
CA TRP A 207 4.60 -13.10 -5.01
C TRP A 207 5.06 -14.56 -4.78
N ILE A 208 4.14 -15.53 -4.88
CA ILE A 208 4.49 -16.96 -4.75
C ILE A 208 5.51 -17.39 -5.80
N VAL A 209 5.33 -16.94 -7.05
CA VAL A 209 6.27 -17.25 -8.15
C VAL A 209 7.66 -16.67 -7.88
N ALA A 210 7.77 -15.51 -7.23
CA ALA A 210 9.05 -14.92 -6.89
C ALA A 210 9.82 -15.71 -5.79
N LEU A 211 9.13 -16.55 -5.01
CA LEU A 211 9.74 -17.39 -3.97
C LEU A 211 10.11 -18.81 -4.41
N ALA A 212 9.51 -19.31 -5.49
CA ALA A 212 9.66 -20.69 -5.98
C ALA A 212 10.88 -20.86 -6.90
#